data_AF-A0A6J4VA35-F1
#
_entry.id   AF-A0A6J4VA35-F1
#
_cell.length_a   1.000
_cell.length_b   1.000
_cell.length_c   1.000
_cell.angle_alpha   90.00
_cell.angle_beta   90.00
_cell.angle_gamma   90.00
#
_symmetry.space_group_name_H-M   'P 1'
#
loop_
_entity.id
_entity.type
_entity.pdbx_description
1 polymer ?
#
loop_
_entity_poly.entity_id
_entity_poly.type
_entity_poly.pdbx_seq_one_letter_code
_entity_poly.pdbx_strand_id
1 'polypeptide(L)'
;EFQFKAGNLNFHSTSYDWLVISGARAQYKGSGTINGQGDYGFLLTAVDGQANGGGGADKFRIKITDKATGAVIYDNQVGAADDAAPTTALGGGSIVIHTK
;
A
#
# COMPACT_ATOMS: atom_id res chain seq x y z
N GLU A 1 -0.94 -10.88 2.80
CA GLU A 1 -0.11 -10.63 4.00
C GLU A 1 1.07 -9.76 3.59
N PHE A 2 1.46 -8.80 4.42
CA PHE A 2 2.63 -7.93 4.18
C PHE A 2 3.56 -8.00 5.39
N GLN A 3 4.81 -8.36 5.16
CA GLN A 3 5.82 -8.42 6.22
C GLN A 3 6.76 -7.23 6.12
N PHE A 4 6.59 -6.27 7.02
CA PHE A 4 7.50 -5.15 7.18
C PHE A 4 8.59 -5.54 8.16
N LYS A 5 9.74 -5.93 7.61
CA LYS A 5 10.92 -6.31 8.41
C LYS A 5 11.43 -5.15 9.27
N ALA A 6 11.31 -3.92 8.78
CA ALA A 6 11.53 -2.73 9.58
C ALA A 6 10.39 -2.59 10.59
N GLY A 7 10.68 -2.81 11.88
CA GLY A 7 9.69 -2.69 12.97
C GLY A 7 8.96 -3.99 13.34
N ASN A 8 9.32 -5.14 12.74
CA ASN A 8 8.72 -6.44 13.04
C ASN A 8 7.17 -6.45 12.95
N LEU A 9 6.65 -5.83 11.89
CA LEU A 9 5.22 -5.64 11.67
C LEU A 9 4.75 -6.61 10.59
N ASN A 10 3.95 -7.61 10.99
CA ASN A 10 3.21 -8.45 10.06
C ASN A 10 1.78 -7.93 9.93
N PHE A 11 1.44 -7.40 8.75
CA PHE A 11 0.08 -6.99 8.44
C PHE A 11 -0.66 -8.09 7.70
N HIS A 12 -1.74 -8.59 8.30
CA HIS A 12 -2.63 -9.55 7.69
C HIS A 12 -3.95 -8.87 7.32
N SER A 13 -4.18 -8.66 6.02
CA SER A 13 -5.48 -8.16 5.53
C SER A 13 -6.57 -9.18 5.80
N THR A 14 -7.62 -8.75 6.47
CA THR A 14 -8.80 -9.57 6.81
C THR A 14 -10.02 -9.18 5.98
N SER A 15 -10.07 -7.93 5.49
CA SER A 15 -11.16 -7.43 4.67
C SER A 15 -10.67 -6.54 3.52
N TYR A 16 -11.51 -6.48 2.50
CA TYR A 16 -11.36 -5.67 1.30
C TYR A 16 -12.46 -4.61 1.31
N ASP A 17 -12.09 -3.34 1.12
CA ASP A 17 -13.07 -2.26 0.90
C ASP A 17 -13.21 -2.01 -0.61
N TRP A 18 -12.10 -1.67 -1.27
CA TRP A 18 -12.09 -1.38 -2.71
C TRP A 18 -10.69 -1.45 -3.33
N LEU A 19 -10.66 -1.72 -4.63
CA LEU A 19 -9.51 -1.63 -5.53
C LEU A 19 -9.88 -0.70 -6.69
N VAL A 20 -9.05 0.30 -6.93
CA VAL A 20 -9.15 1.21 -8.07
C VAL A 20 -7.88 1.09 -8.90
N ILE A 21 -8.04 0.87 -10.21
CA ILE A 21 -6.93 0.83 -11.16
C ILE A 21 -7.12 1.97 -12.16
N SER A 22 -6.08 2.77 -12.36
CA SER A 22 -6.04 3.85 -13.35
C SER A 22 -4.68 3.83 -14.05
N GLY A 23 -4.67 3.33 -15.28
CA GLY A 23 -3.44 3.11 -16.05
C GLY A 23 -2.44 2.26 -15.29
N ALA A 24 -1.24 2.79 -15.11
CA ALA A 24 -0.14 2.15 -14.38
C ALA A 24 -0.25 2.19 -12.84
N ARG A 25 -1.34 2.73 -12.27
CA ARG A 25 -1.50 2.87 -10.82
C ARG A 25 -2.68 2.04 -10.31
N ALA A 26 -2.44 1.26 -9.26
CA ALA A 26 -3.46 0.55 -8.50
C ALA A 26 -3.48 1.06 -7.05
N GLN A 27 -4.68 1.30 -6.52
CA GLN A 27 -4.90 1.61 -5.12
C GLN A 27 -5.82 0.58 -4.48
N TYR A 28 -5.42 0.08 -3.33
CA TYR A 28 -6.14 -0.95 -2.60
C TYR A 28 -6.34 -0.52 -1.14
N LYS A 29 -7.59 -0.52 -0.69
CA LYS A 29 -7.99 -0.22 0.69
C LYS A 29 -8.74 -1.38 1.33
N GLY A 30 -8.54 -1.55 2.62
CA GLY A 30 -9.29 -2.50 3.43
C GLY A 30 -8.88 -2.42 4.89
N SER A 31 -9.17 -3.49 5.64
CA SER A 31 -8.73 -3.64 7.02
C SER A 31 -7.97 -4.95 7.25
N GLY A 32 -7.30 -5.02 8.40
CA GLY A 32 -6.47 -6.14 8.79
C GLY A 32 -5.96 -6.04 10.22
N THR A 33 -5.15 -7.02 10.59
CA THR A 33 -4.51 -7.11 11.90
C THR A 33 -3.02 -6.85 11.78
N ILE A 34 -2.41 -6.35 12.85
CA ILE A 34 -0.95 -6.32 13.01
C ILE A 34 -0.59 -7.43 13.99
N ASN A 35 0.33 -8.32 13.60
CA ASN A 35 0.82 -9.42 14.43
C ASN A 35 -0.32 -10.26 15.05
N GLY A 36 -1.42 -10.44 14.31
CA GLY A 36 -2.59 -11.21 14.73
C GLY A 36 -3.55 -10.48 15.68
N GLN A 37 -3.36 -9.18 15.94
CA GLN A 37 -4.19 -8.40 16.87
C GLN A 37 -4.68 -7.09 16.26
N GLY A 38 -5.69 -6.49 16.91
CA GLY A 38 -6.25 -5.18 16.57
C GLY A 38 -7.12 -5.15 15.31
N ASP A 39 -7.62 -3.95 14.97
CA ASP A 39 -8.31 -3.68 13.71
C ASP A 39 -7.76 -2.39 13.11
N TYR A 40 -7.01 -2.56 12.03
CA TYR A 40 -6.25 -1.52 11.38
C TYR A 40 -6.73 -1.36 9.94
N GLY A 41 -6.87 -0.12 9.51
CA GLY A 41 -7.09 0.22 8.11
C GLY A 41 -5.75 0.22 7.38
N PHE A 42 -5.75 -0.15 6.11
CA PHE A 42 -4.61 0.06 5.24
C PHE A 42 -5.02 0.75 3.95
N LEU A 43 -4.09 1.54 3.40
CA LEU A 43 -4.14 2.07 2.06
C LEU A 43 -2.81 1.73 1.38
N LEU A 44 -2.91 0.97 0.30
CA LEU A 44 -1.79 0.55 -0.52
C LEU A 44 -1.90 1.21 -1.89
N THR A 45 -0.79 1.77 -2.37
CA THR A 45 -0.68 2.27 -3.75
C THR A 45 0.52 1.61 -4.42
N ALA A 46 0.27 0.98 -5.56
CA ALA A 46 1.27 0.34 -6.40
C ALA A 46 1.32 1.03 -7.76
N VAL A 47 2.52 1.25 -8.28
CA VAL A 47 2.75 1.73 -9.65
C VAL A 47 3.58 0.70 -10.39
N ASP A 48 3.06 0.24 -11.53
CA ASP A 48 3.79 -0.56 -12.51
C ASP A 48 4.59 0.40 -13.39
N GLY A 49 5.90 0.44 -13.23
CA GLY A 49 6.80 1.33 -13.93
C GLY A 49 6.88 1.06 -15.43
N GLN A 50 6.58 -0.17 -15.84
CA GLN A 50 6.71 -0.67 -17.20
C GLN A 50 5.41 -0.49 -18.00
N ALA A 51 4.27 -0.35 -17.31
CA ALA A 51 3.01 0.01 -17.92
C ALA A 51 3.03 1.44 -18.49
N ASN A 52 2.18 1.71 -19.48
CA ASN A 52 2.02 3.03 -20.07
C ASN A 52 1.64 4.07 -19.00
N GLY A 53 2.44 5.13 -18.88
CA GLY A 53 2.29 6.14 -17.82
C GLY A 53 2.92 5.77 -16.47
N GLY A 54 3.65 4.65 -16.38
CA GLY A 54 4.30 4.15 -15.16
C GLY A 54 5.59 4.88 -14.75
N GLY A 55 6.25 5.54 -15.70
CA GLY A 55 7.44 6.35 -15.42
C GLY A 55 8.72 5.55 -15.16
N GLY A 56 8.78 4.29 -15.58
CA GLY A 56 10.02 3.50 -15.74
C GLY A 56 10.52 2.77 -14.49
N ALA A 57 9.96 3.04 -13.32
CA ALA A 57 10.31 2.33 -12.08
C ALA A 57 9.05 1.98 -11.30
N ASP A 58 8.98 0.73 -10.84
CA ASP A 58 7.91 0.29 -9.96
C ASP A 58 7.99 1.01 -8.61
N LYS A 59 6.84 1.45 -8.10
CA LYS A 59 6.77 2.19 -6.83
C LYS A 59 5.68 1.63 -5.93
N PHE A 60 5.92 1.75 -4.64
CA PHE A 60 5.03 1.19 -3.64
C PHE A 60 4.90 2.11 -2.44
N ARG A 61 3.65 2.40 -2.06
CA ARG A 61 3.31 3.04 -0.79
C ARG A 61 2.35 2.16 -0.02
N ILE A 62 2.54 2.10 1.28
CA ILE A 62 1.55 1.56 2.21
C ILE A 62 1.45 2.46 3.44
N LYS A 63 0.21 2.73 3.82
CA LYS A 63 -0.17 3.44 5.03
C LYS A 63 -1.08 2.54 5.84
N ILE A 64 -0.80 2.41 7.13
CA ILE A 64 -1.58 1.64 8.09
C ILE A 64 -2.04 2.58 9.20
N THR A 65 -3.33 2.54 9.52
CA THR A 65 -3.96 3.41 10.51
C THR A 65 -4.74 2.60 11.53
N ASP A 66 -4.68 2.98 12.79
CA ASP A 66 -5.59 2.48 13.82
C ASP A 66 -7.00 2.99 13.56
N LYS A 67 -7.98 2.09 13.45
CA LYS A 67 -9.35 2.47 13.08
C LYS A 67 -10.14 3.11 14.22
N ALA A 68 -9.75 2.87 15.47
CA ALA A 68 -10.43 3.44 16.63
C ALA A 68 -10.01 4.89 16.87
N THR A 69 -8.73 5.20 16.64
CA THR A 69 -8.14 6.52 16.92
C THR A 69 -7.88 7.35 15.67
N GLY A 70 -7.82 6.73 14.49
CA GLY A 70 -7.37 7.36 13.25
C GLY A 70 -5.86 7.60 13.19
N ALA A 71 -5.09 7.15 14.21
CA ALA A 71 -3.65 7.37 14.28
C ALA A 71 -2.93 6.59 13.17
N VAL A 72 -1.94 7.22 12.54
CA VAL A 72 -1.05 6.54 11.58
C VAL A 72 -0.06 5.69 12.36
N ILE A 73 -0.12 4.37 12.15
CA ILE A 73 0.80 3.40 12.75
C ILE A 73 2.07 3.26 11.90
N TYR A 74 1.89 3.28 10.59
CA TYR A 74 2.99 3.18 9.63
C TYR A 74 2.62 3.90 8.33
N ASP A 75 3.57 4.62 7.75
CA ASP A 75 3.48 5.16 6.40
C ASP A 75 4.89 5.28 5.84
N ASN A 76 5.19 4.63 4.72
CA ASN A 76 6.49 4.76 4.08
C ASN A 76 6.62 6.04 3.22
N GLN A 77 5.60 6.91 3.24
CA GLN A 77 5.61 8.26 2.67
C GLN A 77 4.83 9.22 3.59
N VAL A 78 5.37 9.41 4.80
CA VAL A 78 4.76 10.20 5.88
C VAL A 78 4.34 11.61 5.44
N GLY A 79 3.13 12.02 5.82
CA GLY A 79 2.61 13.38 5.61
C GLY A 79 2.04 13.65 4.22
N ALA A 80 2.19 12.72 3.27
CA ALA A 80 1.58 12.85 1.97
C ALA A 80 0.08 12.51 2.00
N ALA A 81 -0.72 13.20 1.18
CA ALA A 81 -2.14 12.90 0.98
C ALA A 81 -2.35 11.45 0.53
N ASP A 82 -3.51 10.87 0.84
CA ASP A 82 -3.84 9.47 0.56
C ASP A 82 -3.83 9.15 -0.96
N ASP A 83 -4.09 10.14 -1.80
CA ASP A 83 -4.08 10.04 -3.26
C ASP A 83 -2.75 10.46 -3.91
N ALA A 84 -1.76 10.90 -3.12
CA ALA A 84 -0.46 11.29 -3.62
C ALA A 84 0.24 10.12 -4.32
N ALA A 85 0.93 10.42 -5.42
CA ALA A 85 1.73 9.41 -6.11
C ALA A 85 2.86 8.88 -5.20
N PRO A 86 3.13 7.57 -5.21
CA PRO A 86 4.28 7.01 -4.52
C PRO A 86 5.59 7.61 -5.04
N THR A 87 6.49 7.97 -4.13
CA THR A 87 7.82 8.51 -4.49
C THR A 87 8.94 7.47 -4.38
N THR A 88 8.74 6.43 -3.58
CA THR A 88 9.76 5.41 -3.30
C THR A 88 9.72 4.30 -4.34
N ALA A 89 10.83 4.15 -5.09
CA ALA A 89 11.03 3.01 -5.99
C ALA A 89 11.22 1.70 -5.21
N LEU A 90 10.77 0.59 -5.79
CA LEU A 90 11.04 -0.73 -5.22
C LEU A 90 12.54 -1.04 -5.24
N GLY A 91 13.06 -1.53 -4.12
CA GLY A 91 14.45 -1.99 -4.02
C GLY A 91 14.69 -3.37 -4.66
N GLY A 92 13.63 -4.06 -5.11
CA GLY A 92 13.68 -5.36 -5.77
C GLY A 92 12.29 -5.94 -6.01
N GLY A 93 12.22 -6.97 -6.85
CA GLY A 93 10.96 -7.54 -7.33
C GLY A 93 10.37 -6.77 -8.51
N SER A 94 9.10 -7.05 -8.84
CA SER A 94 8.36 -6.37 -9.90
C SER A 94 6.89 -6.20 -9.54
N ILE A 95 6.32 -5.06 -9.87
CA ILE A 95 4.87 -4.83 -9.86
C ILE A 95 4.37 -5.00 -11.28
N VAL A 96 3.38 -5.87 -11.47
CA VAL A 96 2.68 -6.02 -12.74
C VAL A 96 1.20 -5.80 -12.50
N ILE A 97 0.63 -4.81 -13.17
CA ILE A 97 -0.82 -4.56 -13.10
C ILE A 97 -1.49 -5.26 -14.29
N HIS A 98 -2.30 -6.26 -13.98
CA HIS A 98 -3.13 -6.93 -14.97
C HIS A 98 -4.48 -6.24 -15.08
N THR A 99 -4.73 -5.56 -16.20
CA THR A 99 -6.07 -5.15 -16.61
C THR A 99 -6.73 -6.29 -17.38
N LYS A 100 -8.06 -6.37 -17.30
CA LYS A 100 -8.85 -7.40 -18.00
C LYS A 100 -8.75 -7.27 -19.51
#